data_AF-A0A0D0KQI2-F1
#
_entry.id   AF-A0A0D0KQI2-F1
#
_cell.length_a   1.000
_cell.length_b   1.000
_cell.length_c   1.000
_cell.angle_alpha   90.00
_cell.angle_beta   90.00
_cell.angle_gamma   90.00
#
_symmetry.space_group_name_H-M   'P 1'
#
loop_
_entity.id
_entity.type
_entity.pdbx_description
1 polymer ?
#
loop_
_entity_poly.entity_id
_entity_poly.type
_entity_poly.pdbx_seq_one_letter_code
_entity_poly.pdbx_strand_id
1 'polypeptide(L)'
;MCLIGQRRGAYIKPIETTLEPKQGCWRQETSRKGIIMNVARTFNNWRKYRQTVSELGRMSSRELEDLGINRADIQSVARQSLAR
;
A
#
# COMPACT_ATOMS: atom_id res chain seq x y z
N MET A 1 46.91 23.54 -25.29
CA MET A 1 47.44 24.78 -24.67
C MET A 1 46.28 25.53 -24.06
N CYS A 2 46.36 25.76 -22.76
CA CYS A 2 45.33 26.35 -21.92
C CYS A 2 45.24 27.87 -22.17
N LEU A 3 44.04 28.41 -22.38
CA LEU A 3 43.76 29.82 -22.08
C LEU A 3 42.42 29.94 -21.36
N ILE A 4 42.56 29.91 -20.03
CA ILE A 4 41.69 30.53 -19.03
C ILE A 4 41.46 32.00 -19.35
N GLY A 5 40.20 32.46 -19.28
CA GLY A 5 39.84 33.85 -19.54
C GLY A 5 38.39 34.18 -19.14
N GLN A 6 38.07 34.03 -17.85
CA GLN A 6 36.80 34.44 -17.27
C GLN A 6 36.85 35.93 -16.91
N ARG A 7 36.03 36.80 -17.54
CA ARG A 7 35.49 38.01 -16.90
C ARG A 7 34.38 38.71 -17.71
N ARG A 8 33.17 38.61 -17.15
CA ARG A 8 32.18 39.67 -16.90
C ARG A 8 31.80 40.58 -18.08
N GLY A 9 30.65 40.29 -18.68
CA GLY A 9 29.75 41.28 -19.25
C GLY A 9 28.33 40.93 -18.82
N ALA A 10 27.77 41.67 -17.87
CA ALA A 10 26.37 41.56 -17.49
C ALA A 10 25.51 42.10 -18.64
N TYR A 11 25.18 41.23 -19.59
CA TYR A 11 24.12 41.52 -20.55
C TYR A 11 22.80 41.05 -19.95
N ILE A 12 21.91 42.01 -19.78
CA ILE A 12 20.47 41.84 -19.56
C ILE A 12 20.00 40.63 -20.38
N LYS A 13 19.49 39.60 -19.71
CA LYS A 13 19.03 38.39 -20.41
C LYS A 13 17.83 38.78 -21.28
N PRO A 14 17.90 38.68 -22.61
CA PRO A 14 16.70 38.77 -23.42
C PRO A 14 15.76 37.66 -22.99
N ILE A 15 14.46 37.98 -22.97
CA ILE A 15 13.38 37.04 -22.71
C ILE A 15 13.35 36.06 -23.89
N GLU A 16 14.18 35.04 -23.83
CA GLU A 16 14.03 33.85 -24.65
C GLU A 16 13.00 32.98 -23.97
N THR A 17 11.83 32.95 -24.60
CA THR A 17 10.74 32.00 -24.35
C THR A 17 11.25 30.60 -24.71
N THR A 18 12.16 30.04 -23.90
CA THR A 18 12.49 28.62 -23.98
C THR A 18 11.27 27.85 -23.51
N LEU A 19 10.54 27.32 -24.49
CA LEU A 19 9.57 26.26 -24.35
C LEU A 19 10.31 25.00 -23.85
N GLU A 20 10.61 24.98 -22.56
CA GLU A 20 11.00 23.76 -21.86
C GLU A 20 9.73 22.92 -21.65
N PRO A 21 9.60 21.70 -22.24
CA PRO A 21 8.58 20.76 -21.80
C PRO A 21 9.00 20.27 -20.42
N LYS A 22 8.52 20.98 -19.41
CA LYS A 22 8.65 20.57 -18.01
C LYS A 22 7.79 19.33 -17.85
N GLN A 23 8.38 18.17 -18.13
CA GLN A 23 7.87 16.86 -17.74
C GLN A 23 7.85 16.87 -16.20
N GLY A 24 6.81 17.48 -15.65
CA GLY A 24 6.58 17.56 -14.23
C GLY A 24 6.49 16.14 -13.71
N CYS A 25 7.34 15.82 -12.73
CA CYS A 25 7.19 14.65 -11.88
C CYS A 25 5.71 14.53 -11.51
N TRP A 26 5.07 13.43 -11.91
CA TRP A 26 3.69 13.11 -11.58
C TRP A 26 3.54 13.13 -10.05
N ARG A 27 3.14 14.28 -9.50
CA ARG A 27 2.79 14.43 -8.08
C ARG A 27 1.47 13.69 -7.88
N GLN A 28 1.58 12.45 -7.43
CA GLN A 28 0.44 11.58 -7.19
C GLN A 28 -0.35 12.10 -6.00
N GLU A 29 -1.50 12.72 -6.27
CA GLU A 29 -2.47 13.10 -5.25
C GLU A 29 -3.29 11.86 -4.85
N THR A 30 -2.69 10.96 -4.09
CA THR A 30 -3.27 9.65 -3.71
C THR A 30 -3.72 9.56 -2.25
N SER A 31 -3.79 10.69 -1.51
CA SER A 31 -3.92 10.61 -0.05
C SER A 31 -5.34 10.34 0.48
N ARG A 32 -6.41 10.80 -0.17
CA ARG A 32 -7.78 10.64 0.39
C ARG A 32 -8.43 9.28 0.07
N LYS A 33 -8.22 8.76 -1.14
CA LYS A 33 -8.69 7.42 -1.54
C LYS A 33 -7.96 6.30 -0.78
N GLY A 34 -6.68 6.49 -0.44
CA GLY A 34 -5.88 5.50 0.28
C GLY A 34 -6.45 5.14 1.66
N ILE A 35 -6.93 6.14 2.43
CA ILE A 35 -7.47 5.90 3.77
C ILE A 35 -8.77 5.09 3.71
N ILE A 36 -9.72 5.48 2.87
CA ILE A 36 -11.01 4.77 2.74
C ILE A 36 -10.79 3.34 2.25
N MET A 37 -9.91 3.15 1.27
CA MET A 37 -9.57 1.82 0.74
C MET A 37 -8.88 0.94 1.79
N ASN A 38 -8.09 1.53 2.69
CA ASN A 38 -7.44 0.82 3.79
C ASN A 38 -8.43 0.46 4.91
N VAL A 39 -9.35 1.36 5.28
CA VAL A 39 -10.39 1.09 6.28
C VAL A 39 -11.36 0.01 5.79
N ALA A 40 -11.81 0.10 4.54
CA ALA A 40 -12.68 -0.91 3.94
C ALA A 40 -12.00 -2.29 3.91
N ARG A 41 -10.70 -2.36 3.59
CA ARG A 41 -9.91 -3.60 3.64
C ARG A 41 -9.86 -4.17 5.06
N THR A 42 -9.52 -3.36 6.05
CA THR A 42 -9.45 -3.78 7.45
C THR A 42 -10.80 -4.28 7.97
N PHE A 43 -11.89 -3.59 7.62
CA PHE A 43 -13.24 -4.00 7.99
C PHE A 43 -13.64 -5.35 7.38
N ASN A 44 -13.38 -5.54 6.08
CA ASN A 44 -13.65 -6.80 5.41
C ASN A 44 -12.84 -7.95 6.04
N ASN A 45 -11.57 -7.71 6.38
CA ASN A 45 -10.73 -8.70 7.06
C ASN A 45 -11.27 -9.06 8.44
N TRP A 46 -11.74 -8.08 9.22
CA TRP A 46 -12.38 -8.32 10.51
C TRP A 46 -13.67 -9.14 10.40
N ARG A 47 -14.50 -8.85 9.39
CA ARG A 47 -15.72 -9.61 9.14
C ARG A 47 -15.41 -11.07 8.81
N LYS A 48 -14.45 -11.30 7.90
CA LYS A 48 -13.97 -12.64 7.53
C LYS A 48 -13.41 -13.40 8.73
N TYR A 49 -12.58 -12.75 9.56
CA TYR A 49 -12.05 -13.34 10.79
C TYR A 49 -13.16 -13.90 11.68
N ARG A 50 -14.17 -13.06 11.97
CA ARG A 50 -15.28 -13.44 12.85
C ARG A 50 -16.12 -14.56 12.24
N GLN A 51 -16.32 -14.52 10.92
CA GLN A 51 -17.00 -15.58 10.20
C GLN A 51 -16.26 -16.91 10.37
N THR A 52 -14.96 -16.96 10.08
CA THR A 52 -14.14 -18.18 10.23
C THR A 52 -14.12 -18.70 11.67
N VAL A 53 -13.98 -17.82 12.66
CA VAL A 53 -14.02 -18.21 14.08
C VAL A 53 -15.39 -18.76 14.47
N SER A 54 -16.48 -18.15 14.00
CA SER A 54 -17.84 -18.64 14.29
C SER A 54 -18.12 -19.96 13.59
N GLU A 55 -17.67 -20.15 12.35
CA GLU A 55 -17.87 -21.38 11.59
C GLU A 55 -17.10 -22.54 12.27
N LEU A 56 -15.78 -22.38 12.46
CA LEU A 56 -14.95 -23.38 13.13
C LEU A 56 -15.35 -23.61 14.60
N GLY A 57 -15.84 -22.58 15.29
CA GLY A 57 -16.28 -22.69 16.67
C GLY A 57 -17.55 -23.54 16.84
N ARG A 58 -18.43 -23.54 15.82
CA ARG A 58 -19.67 -24.34 15.80
C ARG A 58 -19.44 -25.79 15.39
N MET A 59 -18.33 -26.08 14.72
CA MET A 59 -17.92 -27.45 14.40
C MET A 59 -17.59 -28.23 15.68
N SER A 60 -17.86 -29.54 15.65
CA SER A 60 -17.54 -30.46 16.73
C SER A 60 -16.03 -30.76 16.76
N SER A 61 -15.52 -31.23 17.90
CA SER A 61 -14.09 -31.53 18.04
C SER A 61 -13.60 -32.60 17.05
N ARG A 62 -14.47 -33.53 16.64
CA ARG A 62 -14.14 -34.57 15.66
C ARG A 62 -14.02 -34.02 14.24
N GLU A 63 -14.94 -33.14 13.83
CA GLU A 63 -14.83 -32.48 12.51
C GLU A 63 -13.58 -31.59 12.43
N LEU A 64 -13.18 -30.99 13.54
CA LEU A 64 -11.92 -30.26 13.63
C LEU A 64 -10.70 -31.20 13.54
N GLU A 65 -10.74 -32.37 14.20
CA GLU A 65 -9.71 -33.41 14.07
C GLU A 65 -9.58 -33.95 12.64
N ASP A 66 -10.70 -34.12 11.93
CA ASP A 66 -10.70 -34.56 10.52
C ASP A 66 -10.00 -33.54 9.61
N LEU A 67 -10.06 -32.25 9.98
CA LEU A 67 -9.32 -31.16 9.32
C LEU A 67 -7.87 -31.03 9.83
N GLY A 68 -7.49 -31.76 10.88
CA GLY A 68 -6.21 -31.64 11.55
C GLY A 68 -6.04 -30.34 12.34
N ILE A 69 -7.13 -29.72 12.79
CA ILE A 69 -7.14 -28.44 13.52
C ILE A 69 -7.54 -28.69 14.97
N ASN A 70 -6.79 -28.16 15.93
CA ASN A 70 -7.21 -28.16 17.33
C ASN A 70 -8.10 -26.94 17.63
N ARG A 71 -9.01 -27.02 18.62
CA ARG A 71 -9.83 -25.88 19.07
C ARG A 71 -8.97 -24.68 19.48
N ALA A 72 -7.79 -24.92 20.05
CA ALA A 72 -6.85 -23.85 20.41
C ALA A 72 -6.31 -23.11 19.17
N ASP A 73 -6.20 -23.79 18.02
CA ASP A 73 -5.61 -23.26 16.80
C ASP A 73 -6.61 -22.51 15.92
N ILE A 74 -7.91 -22.59 16.21
CA ILE A 74 -8.98 -21.90 15.45
C ILE A 74 -8.64 -20.42 15.22
N GLN A 75 -8.14 -19.73 16.26
CA GLN A 75 -7.76 -18.33 16.11
C GLN A 75 -6.52 -18.12 15.24
N SER A 76 -5.56 -19.05 15.29
CA SER A 76 -4.35 -19.02 14.47
C SER A 76 -4.69 -19.22 12.99
N VAL A 77 -5.52 -20.23 12.70
CA VAL A 77 -6.01 -20.53 11.35
C VAL A 77 -6.84 -19.38 10.80
N ALA A 78 -7.76 -18.82 11.60
CA ALA A 78 -8.56 -17.67 11.18
C ALA A 78 -7.70 -16.44 10.84
N ARG A 79 -6.55 -16.25 11.50
CA ARG A 79 -5.58 -15.20 11.14
C ARG A 79 -4.80 -15.54 9.86
N GLN A 80 -4.38 -16.80 9.69
CA GLN A 80 -3.70 -17.24 8.47
C GLN A 80 -4.56 -17.07 7.21
N SER A 81 -5.87 -17.32 7.30
CA SER A 81 -6.83 -17.12 6.20
C SER A 81 -6.97 -15.66 5.74
N LEU A 82 -6.50 -14.69 6.52
CA LEU A 82 -6.52 -13.25 6.16
C LEU A 82 -5.18 -12.76 5.62
N ALA A 83 -4.10 -13.50 5.89
CA ALA A 83 -2.74 -13.16 5.46
C ALA A 83 -2.44 -13.63 4.02
N ARG A 84 -3.30 -14.51 3.47
CA ARG A 84 -3.20 -15.09 2.14
C ARG A 84 -4.08 -14.33 1.13
#